data_AF-A0A838PM42-F1
#
_entry.id   AF-A0A838PM42-F1
#
_cell.length_a   1.000
_cell.length_b   1.000
_cell.length_c   1.000
_cell.angle_alpha   90.00
_cell.angle_beta   90.00
_cell.angle_gamma   90.00
#
_symmetry.space_group_name_H-M   'P 1'
#
loop_
_entity.id
_entity.type
_entity.pdbx_description
1 polymer ?
#
loop_
_entity_poly.entity_id
_entity_poly.type
_entity_poly.pdbx_seq_one_letter_code
_entity_poly.pdbx_strand_id
1 'polypeptide(L)'
;MRCRGIENWKWGIWAALAITLLSVYPQLVMWGVRGQQWNGSFAENDSDEWFYAAYIQALIDGRPRRNNPYTGSDDYPDRPQPESQLSIQFVPAYLIAFPARFFGLSSSTAFIVLGLLAPFFSCLAIFWLIENLIKDPRLAAAGALIVVCFGALAAGQGVVTLLTSDYGYSSLLFLRRYEPLAPFPLFFLFCAFVWKAMTAKRLTAITWAVAGGFTFGILVFSYFYLWTSAAAWLVCVALLWFIARPGNLRQAAGSFFTILVLAVAALVPYVVLLSKRSPTMDSGLKLALSHAPDLFRIPELLGIGVITLMVLGALRGRINWRAPDSLFAASFSLMPLVVFNQQVITGRSLQPFHYEVFIANYAALVGVVLAVVIAWRGPADEKRPVPYPVVARLAFVAILWAVIEIVAPTKLIIRFSEYTDRAAAVCQRLQQRASSDETLINGNSGPDPRPLVLASDYKVALILPVFAPQALLWESHFEFLNLQPNETTERFYKHLYYIGIDGNKLTRELGQPMSNLAAAAFGHERVIPGQSVLAKPITSEEIAKKVTDYEAYTSSFSRDKAVEHLLSYVIVPADGTIDLSNLDRWYQREKGEHVGDHLLYRVHLRQ
;
A
#
# COMPACT_ATOMS: atom_id res chain seq x y z
N MET A 1 -3.94 -24.58 -34.79
CA MET A 1 -3.39 -24.16 -33.47
C MET A 1 -3.97 -22.85 -32.89
N ARG A 2 -4.82 -22.07 -33.59
CA ARG A 2 -5.35 -20.79 -33.05
C ARG A 2 -6.61 -20.91 -32.15
N CYS A 3 -7.46 -21.93 -32.31
CA CYS A 3 -8.71 -22.03 -31.51
C CYS A 3 -8.52 -22.52 -30.05
N ARG A 4 -7.49 -23.35 -29.77
CA ARG A 4 -7.22 -23.85 -28.40
C ARG A 4 -6.78 -22.78 -27.41
N GLY A 5 -6.21 -21.66 -27.90
CA GLY A 5 -5.78 -20.57 -27.03
C GLY A 5 -6.96 -19.90 -26.34
N ILE A 6 -7.98 -19.52 -27.10
CA ILE A 6 -9.14 -18.78 -26.60
C ILE A 6 -9.95 -19.61 -25.59
N GLU A 7 -10.14 -20.90 -25.85
CA GLU A 7 -10.87 -21.80 -24.95
C GLU A 7 -10.21 -21.99 -23.58
N ASN A 8 -8.88 -21.82 -23.50
CA ASN A 8 -8.15 -21.94 -22.23
C ASN A 8 -8.30 -20.67 -21.38
N TRP A 9 -8.27 -19.49 -22.00
CA TRP A 9 -8.35 -18.21 -21.29
C TRP A 9 -9.71 -17.92 -20.66
N LYS A 10 -10.81 -18.55 -21.14
CA LYS A 10 -12.15 -18.34 -20.57
C LYS A 10 -12.21 -18.61 -19.07
N TRP A 11 -11.49 -19.61 -18.58
CA TRP A 11 -11.47 -19.95 -17.15
C TRP A 11 -10.75 -18.88 -16.32
N GLY A 12 -9.63 -18.37 -16.82
CA GLY A 12 -8.94 -17.23 -16.21
C GLY A 12 -9.81 -15.98 -16.19
N ILE A 13 -10.53 -15.69 -17.29
CA ILE A 13 -11.45 -14.54 -17.36
C ILE A 13 -12.58 -14.67 -16.34
N TRP A 14 -13.22 -15.85 -16.23
CA TRP A 14 -14.27 -16.07 -15.22
C TRP A 14 -13.76 -15.90 -13.79
N ALA A 15 -12.57 -16.43 -13.48
CA ALA A 15 -11.95 -16.24 -12.18
C ALA A 15 -11.65 -14.75 -11.91
N ALA A 16 -11.12 -14.02 -12.90
CA ALA A 16 -10.82 -12.61 -12.78
C ALA A 16 -12.08 -11.74 -12.61
N LEU A 17 -13.16 -12.05 -13.33
CA LEU A 17 -14.46 -11.39 -13.17
C LEU A 17 -15.05 -11.61 -11.77
N ALA A 18 -14.94 -12.83 -11.23
CA ALA A 18 -15.40 -13.13 -9.87
C ALA A 18 -14.68 -12.27 -8.82
N ILE A 19 -13.35 -12.18 -8.91
CA ILE A 19 -12.55 -11.34 -8.00
C ILE A 19 -12.84 -9.85 -8.18
N THR A 20 -13.07 -9.40 -9.42
CA THR A 20 -13.44 -8.01 -9.72
C THR A 20 -14.77 -7.65 -9.07
N LEU A 21 -15.78 -8.52 -9.18
CA LEU A 21 -17.08 -8.32 -8.55
C LEU A 21 -16.97 -8.21 -7.02
N LEU A 22 -16.17 -9.09 -6.40
CA LEU A 22 -15.90 -9.04 -4.96
C LEU A 22 -15.17 -7.75 -4.57
N SER A 23 -14.19 -7.30 -5.35
CA SER A 23 -13.43 -6.07 -5.07
C SER A 23 -14.28 -4.81 -5.10
N VAL A 24 -15.31 -4.78 -5.97
CA VAL A 24 -16.15 -3.58 -6.18
C VAL A 24 -17.35 -3.57 -5.23
N TYR A 25 -17.62 -4.69 -4.56
CA TYR A 25 -18.77 -4.82 -3.66
C TYR A 25 -18.85 -3.71 -2.60
N PRO A 26 -17.78 -3.33 -1.86
CA PRO A 26 -17.85 -2.20 -0.93
C PRO A 26 -18.25 -0.89 -1.63
N GLN A 27 -17.75 -0.62 -2.83
CA GLN A 27 -18.13 0.58 -3.58
C GLN A 27 -19.61 0.56 -3.99
N LEU A 28 -20.15 -0.59 -4.40
CA LEU A 28 -21.57 -0.73 -4.74
C LEU A 28 -22.46 -0.47 -3.53
N VAL A 29 -22.09 -1.02 -2.37
CA VAL A 29 -22.82 -0.78 -1.12
C VAL A 29 -22.75 0.70 -0.75
N MET A 30 -21.59 1.33 -0.87
CA MET A 30 -21.41 2.76 -0.60
C MET A 30 -22.32 3.63 -1.48
N TRP A 31 -22.36 3.36 -2.78
CA TRP A 31 -23.28 4.05 -3.70
C TRP A 31 -24.74 3.80 -3.34
N GLY A 32 -25.09 2.56 -2.94
CA GLY A 32 -26.44 2.24 -2.47
C GLY A 32 -26.85 3.00 -1.21
N VAL A 33 -25.94 3.14 -0.24
CA VAL A 33 -26.23 3.84 1.03
C VAL A 33 -26.25 5.36 0.86
N ARG A 34 -25.29 5.92 0.12
CA ARG A 34 -25.22 7.38 -0.10
C ARG A 34 -26.25 7.88 -1.12
N GLY A 35 -26.58 7.07 -2.14
CA GLY A 35 -27.52 7.42 -3.20
C GLY A 35 -27.15 8.75 -3.86
N GLN A 36 -28.13 9.66 -3.97
CA GLN A 36 -27.94 10.99 -4.55
C GLN A 36 -27.10 11.94 -3.69
N GLN A 37 -26.78 11.56 -2.44
CA GLN A 37 -25.93 12.35 -1.54
C GLN A 37 -24.45 11.96 -1.64
N TRP A 38 -24.07 11.09 -2.57
CA TRP A 38 -22.69 10.70 -2.77
C TRP A 38 -21.85 11.87 -3.28
N ASN A 39 -20.79 12.22 -2.56
CA ASN A 39 -19.92 13.36 -2.88
C ASN A 39 -18.64 12.94 -3.64
N GLY A 40 -18.62 11.77 -4.26
CA GLY A 40 -17.52 11.38 -5.15
C GLY A 40 -16.34 10.69 -4.47
N SER A 41 -16.46 10.26 -3.20
CA SER A 41 -15.42 9.49 -2.52
C SER A 41 -15.48 7.99 -2.86
N PHE A 42 -14.36 7.28 -2.69
CA PHE A 42 -14.30 5.83 -2.83
C PHE A 42 -14.47 5.13 -1.46
N ALA A 43 -14.95 3.88 -1.47
CA ALA A 43 -15.05 3.07 -0.25
C ALA A 43 -13.64 2.72 0.21
N GLU A 44 -13.20 3.25 1.35
CA GLU A 44 -11.82 3.18 1.85
C GLU A 44 -11.55 1.82 2.51
N ASN A 45 -10.53 1.08 2.06
CA ASN A 45 -10.12 -0.15 2.76
C ASN A 45 -9.06 0.12 3.84
N ASP A 46 -8.30 1.21 3.69
CA ASP A 46 -7.18 1.59 4.54
C ASP A 46 -6.90 3.09 4.41
N SER A 47 -6.43 3.75 5.47
CA SER A 47 -6.22 5.20 5.49
C SER A 47 -5.11 5.69 4.58
N ASP A 48 -4.10 4.87 4.31
CA ASP A 48 -3.02 5.25 3.39
C ASP A 48 -3.56 5.48 1.97
N GLU A 49 -4.72 4.90 1.60
CA GLU A 49 -5.31 5.06 0.27
C GLU A 49 -5.57 6.55 -0.07
N TRP A 50 -5.98 7.35 0.91
CA TRP A 50 -6.23 8.78 0.73
C TRP A 50 -4.93 9.58 0.58
N PHE A 51 -3.87 9.17 1.26
CA PHE A 51 -2.53 9.74 1.10
C PHE A 51 -2.00 9.55 -0.33
N TYR A 52 -2.13 8.34 -0.89
CA TYR A 52 -1.79 8.09 -2.29
C TYR A 52 -2.69 8.86 -3.26
N ALA A 53 -4.00 8.92 -2.97
CA ALA A 53 -4.96 9.66 -3.81
C ALA A 53 -4.65 11.16 -3.85
N ALA A 54 -4.20 11.76 -2.73
CA ALA A 54 -3.79 13.16 -2.66
C ALA A 54 -2.60 13.45 -3.57
N TYR A 55 -1.57 12.60 -3.52
CA TYR A 55 -0.40 12.75 -4.39
C TYR A 55 -0.74 12.55 -5.87
N ILE A 56 -1.61 11.58 -6.19
CA ILE A 56 -2.09 11.38 -7.56
C ILE A 56 -2.94 12.56 -8.04
N GLN A 57 -3.78 13.15 -7.17
CA GLN A 57 -4.54 14.36 -7.50
C GLN A 57 -3.60 15.51 -7.84
N ALA A 58 -2.55 15.72 -7.03
CA ALA A 58 -1.53 16.72 -7.32
C ALA A 58 -0.89 16.53 -8.71
N LEU A 59 -0.58 15.29 -9.11
CA LEU A 59 -0.06 14.99 -10.46
C LEU A 59 -1.10 15.23 -11.56
N ILE A 60 -2.37 14.90 -11.31
CA ILE A 60 -3.49 15.19 -12.23
C ILE A 60 -3.61 16.70 -12.45
N ASP A 61 -3.47 17.49 -11.38
CA ASP A 61 -3.49 18.95 -11.40
C ASP A 61 -2.23 19.56 -12.06
N GLY A 62 -1.25 18.73 -12.41
CA GLY A 62 -0.04 19.14 -13.12
C GLY A 62 1.12 19.57 -12.24
N ARG A 63 1.08 19.26 -10.94
CA ARG A 63 2.20 19.48 -10.01
C ARG A 63 3.38 18.54 -10.35
N PRO A 64 4.63 18.92 -10.03
CA PRO A 64 5.81 18.12 -10.37
C PRO A 64 5.85 16.78 -9.61
N ARG A 65 6.66 15.82 -10.08
CA ARG A 65 6.88 14.51 -9.40
C ARG A 65 7.24 14.68 -7.93
N ARG A 66 8.16 15.61 -7.65
CA ARG A 66 8.55 15.96 -6.28
C ARG A 66 7.58 17.03 -5.80
N ASN A 67 6.48 16.60 -5.20
CA ASN A 67 5.51 17.48 -4.58
C ASN A 67 5.08 16.90 -3.23
N ASN A 68 4.50 17.77 -2.43
CA ASN A 68 3.82 17.42 -1.19
C ASN A 68 2.40 18.02 -1.25
N PRO A 69 1.36 17.18 -1.39
CA PRO A 69 0.00 17.66 -1.53
C PRO A 69 -0.52 18.34 -0.26
N TYR A 70 -0.10 17.87 0.92
CA TYR A 70 -0.60 18.36 2.20
C TYR A 70 0.05 19.68 2.65
N THR A 71 1.34 19.90 2.37
CA THR A 71 1.99 21.19 2.69
C THR A 71 1.88 22.19 1.54
N GLY A 72 1.44 21.74 0.37
CA GLY A 72 1.40 22.55 -0.85
C GLY A 72 2.77 22.80 -1.47
N SER A 73 3.84 22.20 -0.93
CA SER A 73 5.20 22.37 -1.44
C SER A 73 5.40 21.66 -2.77
N ASP A 74 5.97 22.38 -3.73
CA ASP A 74 6.28 21.90 -5.08
C ASP A 74 7.78 22.10 -5.36
N ASP A 75 8.35 21.22 -6.17
CA ASP A 75 9.74 21.29 -6.59
C ASP A 75 9.93 22.36 -7.68
N TYR A 76 10.71 23.38 -7.35
CA TYR A 76 11.10 24.46 -8.25
C TYR A 76 12.61 24.67 -8.26
N PRO A 77 13.21 25.26 -9.31
CA PRO A 77 14.66 25.49 -9.38
C PRO A 77 15.22 26.31 -8.20
N ASP A 78 14.45 27.25 -7.66
CA ASP A 78 14.79 28.08 -6.51
C ASP A 78 14.46 27.42 -5.16
N ARG A 79 13.61 26.38 -5.16
CA ARG A 79 13.15 25.65 -3.97
C ARG A 79 13.09 24.14 -4.25
N PRO A 80 14.24 23.47 -4.40
CA PRO A 80 14.27 22.06 -4.71
C PRO A 80 13.71 21.23 -3.56
N GLN A 81 12.87 20.25 -3.88
CA GLN A 81 12.35 19.30 -2.89
C GLN A 81 13.23 18.04 -2.84
N PRO A 82 13.44 17.43 -1.65
CA PRO A 82 14.09 16.14 -1.55
C PRO A 82 13.20 15.03 -2.13
N GLU A 83 13.79 13.87 -2.39
CA GLU A 83 13.04 12.69 -2.83
C GLU A 83 12.21 12.13 -1.64
N SER A 84 10.92 11.92 -1.85
CA SER A 84 10.02 11.12 -1.00
C SER A 84 9.87 9.69 -1.54
N GLN A 85 9.32 8.77 -0.73
CA GLN A 85 8.95 7.43 -1.19
C GLN A 85 8.06 7.48 -2.44
N LEU A 86 7.04 8.34 -2.45
CA LEU A 86 6.11 8.51 -3.58
C LEU A 86 6.82 9.02 -4.84
N SER A 87 7.77 9.93 -4.68
CA SER A 87 8.52 10.46 -5.80
C SER A 87 9.49 9.42 -6.35
N ILE A 88 10.10 8.56 -5.52
CA ILE A 88 10.98 7.46 -5.97
C ILE A 88 10.16 6.36 -6.65
N GLN A 89 8.99 6.02 -6.10
CA GLN A 89 8.10 4.94 -6.56
C GLN A 89 6.98 5.46 -7.45
N PHE A 90 7.37 6.28 -8.42
CA PHE A 90 6.45 7.12 -9.19
C PHE A 90 5.68 6.37 -10.29
N VAL A 91 6.05 5.15 -10.66
CA VAL A 91 5.50 4.52 -11.87
C VAL A 91 3.99 4.31 -11.80
N PRO A 92 3.43 3.64 -10.77
CA PRO A 92 1.98 3.47 -10.72
C PRO A 92 1.24 4.81 -10.57
N ALA A 93 1.85 5.83 -9.96
CA ALA A 93 1.26 7.15 -9.77
C ALA A 93 1.04 7.84 -11.12
N TYR A 94 2.05 7.80 -12.00
CA TYR A 94 1.91 8.33 -13.37
C TYR A 94 1.01 7.47 -14.26
N LEU A 95 1.03 6.14 -14.10
CA LEU A 95 0.12 5.24 -14.84
C LEU A 95 -1.35 5.49 -14.50
N ILE A 96 -1.65 6.01 -13.30
CA ILE A 96 -3.00 6.40 -12.89
C ILE A 96 -3.28 7.86 -13.24
N ALA A 97 -2.38 8.78 -12.89
CA ALA A 97 -2.58 10.22 -13.05
C ALA A 97 -2.71 10.65 -14.52
N PHE A 98 -1.91 10.11 -15.44
CA PHE A 98 -1.96 10.54 -16.84
C PHE A 98 -3.28 10.19 -17.53
N PRO A 99 -3.80 8.94 -17.47
CA PRO A 99 -5.12 8.64 -17.99
C PRO A 99 -6.21 9.45 -17.28
N ALA A 100 -6.15 9.58 -15.94
CA ALA A 100 -7.15 10.35 -15.20
C ALA A 100 -7.20 11.81 -15.66
N ARG A 101 -6.05 12.47 -15.79
CA ARG A 101 -5.94 13.82 -16.33
C ARG A 101 -6.47 13.92 -17.76
N PHE A 102 -6.13 12.96 -18.62
CA PHE A 102 -6.60 12.92 -20.00
C PHE A 102 -8.13 12.83 -20.11
N PHE A 103 -8.76 12.07 -19.22
CA PHE A 103 -10.23 11.90 -19.18
C PHE A 103 -10.95 12.90 -18.24
N GLY A 104 -10.24 13.84 -17.62
CA GLY A 104 -10.83 14.79 -16.66
C GLY A 104 -11.37 14.15 -15.39
N LEU A 105 -10.80 13.01 -14.97
CA LEU A 105 -11.18 12.28 -13.76
C LEU A 105 -10.36 12.75 -12.55
N SER A 106 -10.99 12.78 -11.37
CA SER A 106 -10.26 12.95 -10.10
C SER A 106 -9.50 11.68 -9.72
N SER A 107 -8.54 11.80 -8.80
CA SER A 107 -7.86 10.63 -8.24
C SER A 107 -8.84 9.70 -7.52
N SER A 108 -9.85 10.24 -6.83
CA SER A 108 -10.90 9.44 -6.19
C SER A 108 -11.64 8.55 -7.20
N THR A 109 -12.06 9.10 -8.35
CA THR A 109 -12.67 8.31 -9.42
C THR A 109 -11.68 7.32 -10.03
N ALA A 110 -10.41 7.72 -10.21
CA ALA A 110 -9.38 6.82 -10.71
C ALA A 110 -9.14 5.61 -9.77
N PHE A 111 -9.27 5.79 -8.46
CA PHE A 111 -9.16 4.71 -7.46
C PHE A 111 -10.34 3.73 -7.53
N ILE A 112 -11.54 4.19 -7.86
CA ILE A 112 -12.69 3.31 -8.12
C ILE A 112 -12.41 2.45 -9.36
N VAL A 113 -11.90 3.05 -10.44
CA VAL A 113 -11.51 2.33 -11.66
C VAL A 113 -10.35 1.37 -11.40
N LEU A 114 -9.38 1.76 -10.57
CA LEU A 114 -8.29 0.87 -10.16
C LEU A 114 -8.81 -0.37 -9.44
N GLY A 115 -9.82 -0.21 -8.57
CA GLY A 115 -10.52 -1.31 -7.89
C GLY A 115 -11.29 -2.26 -8.82
N LEU A 116 -11.47 -1.90 -10.09
CA LEU A 116 -12.00 -2.78 -11.14
C LEU A 116 -10.88 -3.49 -11.92
N LEU A 117 -9.93 -2.71 -12.42
CA LEU A 117 -8.94 -3.19 -13.39
C LEU A 117 -7.83 -4.02 -12.72
N ALA A 118 -7.27 -3.54 -11.62
CA ALA A 118 -6.11 -4.20 -11.01
C ALA A 118 -6.42 -5.59 -10.43
N PRO A 119 -7.56 -5.85 -9.76
CA PRO A 119 -7.90 -7.20 -9.30
C PRO A 119 -8.11 -8.18 -10.45
N PHE A 120 -8.71 -7.70 -11.55
CA PHE A 120 -8.88 -8.47 -12.78
C PHE A 120 -7.51 -8.92 -13.33
N PHE A 121 -6.60 -7.97 -13.53
CA PHE A 121 -5.26 -8.27 -14.07
C PHE A 121 -4.40 -9.08 -13.10
N SER A 122 -4.56 -8.88 -11.79
CA SER A 122 -3.90 -9.68 -10.75
C SER A 122 -4.26 -11.15 -10.85
N CYS A 123 -5.55 -11.46 -10.90
CA CYS A 123 -6.04 -12.82 -11.05
C CYS A 123 -5.60 -13.43 -12.38
N LEU A 124 -5.63 -12.67 -13.49
CA LEU A 124 -5.14 -13.14 -14.78
C LEU A 124 -3.63 -13.41 -14.81
N ALA A 125 -2.82 -12.56 -14.16
CA ALA A 125 -1.37 -12.75 -14.09
C ALA A 125 -1.01 -14.04 -13.32
N ILE A 126 -1.69 -14.28 -12.19
CA ILE A 126 -1.52 -15.51 -11.41
C ILE A 126 -2.02 -16.73 -12.20
N PHE A 127 -3.19 -16.64 -12.82
CA PHE A 127 -3.71 -17.68 -13.71
C PHE A 127 -2.72 -18.02 -14.81
N TRP A 128 -2.16 -17.01 -15.49
CA TRP A 128 -1.22 -17.21 -16.57
C TRP A 128 0.07 -17.85 -16.08
N LEU A 129 0.60 -17.42 -14.94
CA LEU A 129 1.73 -18.08 -14.29
C LEU A 129 1.43 -19.55 -14.04
N ILE A 130 0.35 -19.86 -13.31
CA ILE A 130 0.02 -21.23 -12.91
C ILE A 130 -0.30 -22.11 -14.13
N GLU A 131 -1.03 -21.62 -15.14
CA GLU A 131 -1.29 -22.34 -16.39
C GLU A 131 0.02 -22.69 -17.11
N ASN A 132 0.99 -21.79 -17.06
CA ASN A 132 2.27 -22.02 -17.70
C ASN A 132 3.11 -23.10 -17.03
N LEU A 133 2.95 -23.34 -15.73
CA LEU A 133 3.61 -24.42 -15.01
C LEU A 133 2.81 -25.73 -15.08
N ILE A 134 1.50 -25.67 -14.82
CA ILE A 134 0.65 -26.86 -14.66
C ILE A 134 0.11 -27.40 -15.99
N LYS A 135 -0.06 -26.55 -17.02
CA LYS A 135 -0.68 -26.91 -18.32
C LYS A 135 -2.11 -27.42 -18.21
N ASP A 136 -2.86 -26.92 -17.23
CA ASP A 136 -4.28 -27.19 -17.05
C ASP A 136 -5.00 -25.87 -16.72
N PRO A 137 -5.80 -25.32 -17.63
CA PRO A 137 -6.43 -24.02 -17.42
C PRO A 137 -7.50 -24.03 -16.32
N ARG A 138 -8.18 -25.15 -16.07
CA ARG A 138 -9.22 -25.20 -15.03
C ARG A 138 -8.58 -25.19 -13.65
N LEU A 139 -7.54 -26.00 -13.49
CA LEU A 139 -6.76 -26.06 -12.26
C LEU A 139 -5.99 -24.76 -12.03
N ALA A 140 -5.48 -24.11 -13.08
CA ALA A 140 -4.85 -22.80 -12.97
C ALA A 140 -5.82 -21.70 -12.53
N ALA A 141 -7.07 -21.72 -13.03
CA ALA A 141 -8.09 -20.76 -12.61
C ALA A 141 -8.47 -20.96 -11.13
N ALA A 142 -8.67 -22.22 -10.70
CA ALA A 142 -8.89 -22.52 -9.29
C ALA A 142 -7.68 -22.14 -8.41
N GLY A 143 -6.46 -22.40 -8.89
CA GLY A 143 -5.22 -22.01 -8.22
C GLY A 143 -5.10 -20.50 -8.05
N ALA A 144 -5.45 -19.71 -9.08
CA ALA A 144 -5.47 -18.26 -8.99
C ALA A 144 -6.47 -17.76 -7.94
N LEU A 145 -7.69 -18.34 -7.91
CA LEU A 145 -8.69 -18.04 -6.88
C LEU A 145 -8.17 -18.39 -5.48
N ILE A 146 -7.58 -19.56 -5.28
CA ILE A 146 -7.00 -19.97 -3.98
C ILE A 146 -5.96 -18.95 -3.52
N VAL A 147 -5.04 -18.53 -4.40
CA VAL A 147 -3.98 -17.58 -4.06
C VAL A 147 -4.55 -16.23 -3.61
N VAL A 148 -5.45 -15.63 -4.39
CA VAL A 148 -5.96 -14.29 -4.07
C VAL A 148 -6.97 -14.30 -2.93
N CYS A 149 -7.82 -15.33 -2.84
CA CYS A 149 -8.86 -15.41 -1.81
C CYS A 149 -8.30 -15.78 -0.43
N PHE A 150 -7.30 -16.65 -0.34
CA PHE A 150 -6.71 -17.07 0.94
C PHE A 150 -5.49 -16.23 1.35
N GLY A 151 -5.13 -15.20 0.60
CA GLY A 151 -3.96 -14.37 0.92
C GLY A 151 -3.98 -13.77 2.33
N ALA A 152 -5.15 -13.27 2.77
CA ALA A 152 -5.31 -12.74 4.12
C ALA A 152 -5.05 -13.83 5.19
N LEU A 153 -5.69 -14.99 5.03
CA LEU A 153 -5.50 -16.14 5.91
C LEU A 153 -4.04 -16.62 5.94
N ALA A 154 -3.37 -16.65 4.78
CA ALA A 154 -1.96 -17.02 4.67
C ALA A 154 -0.99 -15.99 5.26
N ALA A 155 -1.46 -14.77 5.56
CA ALA A 155 -0.74 -13.77 6.35
C ALA A 155 -1.11 -13.81 7.84
N GLY A 156 -1.99 -14.73 8.27
CA GLY A 156 -2.56 -14.69 9.62
C GLY A 156 -3.48 -13.49 9.86
N GLN A 157 -4.02 -12.90 8.79
CA GLN A 157 -4.88 -11.72 8.78
C GLN A 157 -6.30 -12.06 8.29
N GLY A 158 -7.14 -11.06 8.08
CA GLY A 158 -8.51 -11.20 7.59
C GLY A 158 -9.54 -11.31 8.71
N VAL A 159 -10.74 -11.77 8.40
CA VAL A 159 -11.84 -11.94 9.37
C VAL A 159 -11.45 -12.86 10.54
N VAL A 160 -10.46 -13.74 10.36
CA VAL A 160 -9.93 -14.59 11.45
C VAL A 160 -9.26 -13.77 12.56
N THR A 161 -8.71 -12.58 12.26
CA THR A 161 -8.11 -11.74 13.31
C THR A 161 -9.17 -11.28 14.30
N LEU A 162 -10.42 -11.09 13.88
CA LEU A 162 -11.52 -10.76 14.79
C LEU A 162 -11.77 -11.82 15.87
N LEU A 163 -11.24 -13.04 15.71
CA LEU A 163 -11.31 -14.11 16.69
C LEU A 163 -10.07 -14.21 17.60
N THR A 164 -8.97 -13.56 17.23
CA THR A 164 -7.64 -13.79 17.82
C THR A 164 -6.95 -12.52 18.28
N SER A 165 -7.36 -11.35 17.81
CA SER A 165 -6.78 -10.05 18.15
C SER A 165 -7.80 -8.91 17.95
N ASP A 166 -7.69 -7.88 18.78
CA ASP A 166 -8.42 -6.62 18.59
C ASP A 166 -7.84 -5.76 17.46
N TYR A 167 -6.73 -6.20 16.84
CA TYR A 167 -6.03 -5.51 15.76
C TYR A 167 -5.78 -6.44 14.57
N GLY A 168 -6.03 -5.95 13.37
CA GLY A 168 -5.72 -6.67 12.14
C GLY A 168 -6.38 -6.05 10.92
N TYR A 169 -5.91 -6.44 9.75
CA TYR A 169 -6.50 -6.03 8.48
C TYR A 169 -7.67 -6.96 8.15
N SER A 170 -8.89 -6.43 8.17
CA SER A 170 -10.11 -7.18 7.87
C SER A 170 -10.56 -6.92 6.42
N SER A 171 -9.78 -7.37 5.43
CA SER A 171 -10.17 -7.41 4.01
C SER A 171 -9.20 -8.26 3.19
N LEU A 172 -9.48 -8.46 1.90
CA LEU A 172 -8.52 -9.05 0.97
C LEU A 172 -7.34 -8.08 0.76
N LEU A 173 -6.20 -8.36 1.41
CA LEU A 173 -5.07 -7.44 1.57
C LEU A 173 -4.48 -6.89 0.25
N PHE A 174 -4.43 -7.72 -0.80
CA PHE A 174 -3.96 -7.25 -2.11
C PHE A 174 -4.86 -6.21 -2.77
N LEU A 175 -6.11 -6.05 -2.29
CA LEU A 175 -7.05 -5.02 -2.76
C LEU A 175 -6.84 -3.66 -2.12
N ARG A 176 -5.89 -3.50 -1.18
CA ARG A 176 -5.53 -2.18 -0.67
C ARG A 176 -5.01 -1.31 -1.82
N ARG A 177 -5.70 -0.20 -2.05
CA ARG A 177 -5.46 0.67 -3.19
C ARG A 177 -4.22 1.52 -3.03
N TYR A 178 -3.85 1.90 -4.23
CA TYR A 178 -2.52 2.12 -4.71
C TYR A 178 -1.56 0.95 -4.46
N GLU A 179 -1.05 0.77 -3.25
CA GLU A 179 -0.07 -0.26 -2.93
C GLU A 179 -0.65 -1.32 -1.97
N PRO A 180 -0.60 -2.62 -2.30
CA PRO A 180 0.12 -3.20 -3.42
C PRO A 180 -0.69 -3.27 -4.72
N LEU A 181 -2.00 -2.96 -4.70
CA LEU A 181 -2.93 -3.37 -5.75
C LEU A 181 -2.48 -3.00 -7.18
N ALA A 182 -2.02 -1.77 -7.41
CA ALA A 182 -1.63 -1.30 -8.73
C ALA A 182 -0.43 -2.09 -9.32
N PRO A 183 0.70 -2.27 -8.62
CA PRO A 183 1.83 -3.05 -9.12
C PRO A 183 1.74 -4.57 -8.87
N PHE A 184 0.81 -5.06 -8.05
CA PHE A 184 0.66 -6.48 -7.73
C PHE A 184 0.72 -7.46 -8.92
N PRO A 185 0.00 -7.24 -10.05
CA PRO A 185 0.07 -8.17 -11.18
C PRO A 185 1.48 -8.29 -11.79
N LEU A 186 2.30 -7.24 -11.70
CA LEU A 186 3.63 -7.19 -12.29
C LEU A 186 4.58 -8.20 -11.64
N PHE A 187 4.42 -8.48 -10.35
CA PHE A 187 5.22 -9.51 -9.67
C PHE A 187 5.00 -10.89 -10.30
N PHE A 188 3.75 -11.28 -10.53
CA PHE A 188 3.45 -12.60 -11.12
C PHE A 188 3.77 -12.66 -12.61
N LEU A 189 3.63 -11.54 -13.34
CA LEU A 189 4.11 -11.43 -14.73
C LEU A 189 5.63 -11.60 -14.80
N PHE A 190 6.38 -10.97 -13.90
CA PHE A 190 7.82 -11.16 -13.78
C PHE A 190 8.16 -12.64 -13.58
N CYS A 191 7.53 -13.31 -12.62
CA CYS A 191 7.75 -14.74 -12.38
C CYS A 191 7.43 -15.60 -13.61
N ALA A 192 6.36 -15.28 -14.34
CA ALA A 192 5.97 -15.99 -15.55
C ALA A 192 6.96 -15.76 -16.71
N PHE A 193 7.51 -14.54 -16.86
CA PHE A 193 8.56 -14.25 -17.82
C PHE A 193 9.86 -14.99 -17.49
N VAL A 194 10.25 -15.06 -16.20
CA VAL A 194 11.39 -15.86 -15.77
C VAL A 194 11.15 -17.35 -16.08
N TRP A 195 9.97 -17.90 -15.78
CA TRP A 195 9.61 -19.27 -16.17
C TRP A 195 9.79 -19.52 -17.68
N LYS A 196 9.27 -18.61 -18.51
CA LYS A 196 9.40 -18.70 -19.97
C LYS A 196 10.85 -18.59 -20.44
N ALA A 197 11.64 -17.71 -19.83
CA ALA A 197 13.07 -17.56 -20.14
C ALA A 197 13.86 -18.84 -19.86
N MET A 198 13.45 -19.61 -18.85
CA MET A 198 14.14 -20.82 -18.43
C MET A 198 13.69 -22.09 -19.17
N THR A 199 12.51 -22.06 -19.79
CA THR A 199 11.89 -23.25 -20.41
C THR A 199 11.70 -23.14 -21.93
N ALA A 200 11.83 -21.95 -22.51
CA ALA A 200 11.71 -21.75 -23.95
C ALA A 200 13.00 -22.12 -24.72
N LYS A 201 12.90 -22.12 -26.05
CA LYS A 201 14.07 -22.24 -26.95
C LYS A 201 14.97 -21.02 -26.83
N ARG A 202 16.27 -21.15 -27.14
CA ARG A 202 17.28 -20.10 -26.89
C ARG A 202 16.91 -18.68 -27.38
N LEU A 203 16.42 -18.53 -28.61
CA LEU A 203 16.07 -17.20 -29.14
C LEU A 203 14.89 -16.57 -28.37
N THR A 204 13.85 -17.34 -28.12
CA THR A 204 12.68 -16.85 -27.37
C THR A 204 12.97 -16.69 -25.88
N ALA A 205 13.87 -17.50 -25.32
CA ALA A 205 14.32 -17.40 -23.93
C ALA A 205 14.92 -16.01 -23.63
N ILE A 206 15.72 -15.46 -24.55
CA ILE A 206 16.29 -14.11 -24.39
C ILE A 206 15.19 -13.05 -24.39
N THR A 207 14.22 -13.13 -25.31
CA THR A 207 13.08 -12.18 -25.33
C THR A 207 12.31 -12.19 -24.01
N TRP A 208 12.07 -13.38 -23.44
CA TRP A 208 11.42 -13.50 -22.14
C TRP A 208 12.29 -13.01 -20.99
N ALA A 209 13.61 -13.22 -21.05
CA ALA A 209 14.55 -12.68 -20.07
C ALA A 209 14.57 -11.14 -20.11
N VAL A 210 14.53 -10.55 -21.31
CA VAL A 210 14.41 -9.10 -21.51
C VAL A 210 13.09 -8.58 -20.95
N ALA A 211 11.97 -9.24 -21.25
CA ALA A 211 10.67 -8.90 -20.67
C ALA A 211 10.69 -8.97 -19.13
N GLY A 212 11.28 -10.03 -18.57
CA GLY A 212 11.50 -10.16 -17.12
C GLY A 212 12.34 -9.04 -16.53
N GLY A 213 13.46 -8.69 -17.16
CA GLY A 213 14.33 -7.58 -16.72
C GLY A 213 13.62 -6.22 -16.76
N PHE A 214 12.83 -5.93 -17.81
CA PHE A 214 12.02 -4.73 -17.87
C PHE A 214 10.91 -4.70 -16.81
N THR A 215 10.19 -5.80 -16.61
CA THR A 215 9.16 -5.89 -15.56
C THR A 215 9.77 -5.72 -14.17
N PHE A 216 10.96 -6.28 -13.92
CA PHE A 216 11.71 -6.02 -12.69
C PHE A 216 12.05 -4.54 -12.54
N GLY A 217 12.56 -3.89 -13.61
CA GLY A 217 12.83 -2.46 -13.60
C GLY A 217 11.59 -1.60 -13.29
N ILE A 218 10.42 -1.97 -13.82
CA ILE A 218 9.14 -1.32 -13.48
C ILE A 218 8.82 -1.51 -11.99
N LEU A 219 8.99 -2.73 -11.46
CA LEU A 219 8.74 -3.02 -10.04
C LEU A 219 9.62 -2.18 -9.11
N VAL A 220 10.90 -1.96 -9.45
CA VAL A 220 11.85 -1.14 -8.69
C VAL A 220 11.29 0.27 -8.43
N PHE A 221 10.68 0.88 -9.44
CA PHE A 221 10.05 2.20 -9.34
C PHE A 221 8.55 2.15 -9.04
N SER A 222 8.03 0.99 -8.61
CA SER A 222 6.61 0.83 -8.29
C SER A 222 6.34 0.60 -6.81
N TYR A 223 6.97 -0.39 -6.19
CA TYR A 223 6.72 -0.68 -4.77
C TYR A 223 7.86 -1.49 -4.16
N PHE A 224 8.34 -1.07 -2.99
CA PHE A 224 9.62 -1.52 -2.43
C PHE A 224 9.57 -3.01 -2.13
N TYR A 225 8.49 -3.42 -1.47
CA TYR A 225 8.30 -4.78 -1.01
C TYR A 225 8.09 -5.77 -2.16
N LEU A 226 7.53 -5.34 -3.30
CA LEU A 226 7.39 -6.23 -4.45
C LEU A 226 8.70 -6.47 -5.19
N TRP A 227 9.51 -5.43 -5.45
CA TRP A 227 10.76 -5.64 -6.19
C TRP A 227 11.82 -6.38 -5.36
N THR A 228 11.88 -6.13 -4.06
CA THR A 228 12.78 -6.85 -3.15
C THR A 228 12.35 -8.31 -2.99
N SER A 229 11.03 -8.60 -2.92
CA SER A 229 10.53 -9.97 -3.01
C SER A 229 10.87 -10.62 -4.37
N ALA A 230 10.74 -9.88 -5.48
CA ALA A 230 11.08 -10.40 -6.80
C ALA A 230 12.58 -10.73 -6.91
N ALA A 231 13.44 -9.90 -6.33
CA ALA A 231 14.88 -10.13 -6.26
C ALA A 231 15.20 -11.37 -5.40
N ALA A 232 14.64 -11.46 -4.20
CA ALA A 232 14.81 -12.60 -3.30
C ALA A 232 14.35 -13.91 -3.97
N TRP A 233 13.18 -13.90 -4.60
CA TRP A 233 12.66 -15.04 -5.35
C TRP A 233 13.55 -15.40 -6.55
N LEU A 234 14.06 -14.41 -7.30
CA LEU A 234 14.98 -14.63 -8.42
C LEU A 234 16.27 -15.34 -7.97
N VAL A 235 16.81 -14.95 -6.82
CA VAL A 235 17.97 -15.62 -6.20
C VAL A 235 17.62 -17.06 -5.82
N CYS A 236 16.49 -17.29 -5.16
CA CYS A 236 16.04 -18.64 -4.80
C CYS A 236 15.93 -19.56 -6.02
N VAL A 237 15.27 -19.10 -7.10
CA VAL A 237 15.13 -19.91 -8.31
C VAL A 237 16.46 -20.11 -9.03
N ALA A 238 17.35 -19.11 -9.07
CA ALA A 238 18.67 -19.25 -9.68
C ALA A 238 19.53 -20.30 -8.96
N LEU A 239 19.58 -20.25 -7.62
CA LEU A 239 20.31 -21.22 -6.80
C LEU A 239 19.78 -22.64 -7.00
N LEU A 240 18.47 -22.82 -6.88
CA LEU A 240 17.84 -24.12 -7.10
C LEU A 240 18.10 -24.66 -8.51
N TRP A 241 18.04 -23.79 -9.53
CA TRP A 241 18.26 -24.19 -10.92
C TRP A 241 19.70 -24.61 -11.21
N PHE A 242 20.68 -23.86 -10.71
CA PHE A 242 22.09 -24.18 -10.91
C PHE A 242 22.51 -25.45 -10.17
N ILE A 243 21.96 -25.70 -8.98
CA ILE A 243 22.21 -26.93 -8.21
C ILE A 243 21.55 -28.14 -8.89
N ALA A 244 20.27 -28.02 -9.25
CA ALA A 244 19.49 -29.17 -9.71
C ALA A 244 19.66 -29.51 -11.20
N ARG A 245 20.09 -28.54 -12.03
CA ARG A 245 20.14 -28.68 -13.50
C ARG A 245 21.48 -28.26 -14.13
N PRO A 246 22.62 -28.90 -13.77
CA PRO A 246 23.93 -28.55 -14.30
C PRO A 246 24.06 -28.75 -15.83
N GLY A 247 23.25 -29.61 -16.45
CA GLY A 247 23.27 -29.80 -17.91
C GLY A 247 22.80 -28.58 -18.73
N ASN A 248 22.05 -27.67 -18.12
CA ASN A 248 21.46 -26.50 -18.80
C ASN A 248 22.09 -25.17 -18.38
N LEU A 249 23.27 -25.20 -17.72
CA LEU A 249 23.89 -24.02 -17.12
C LEU A 249 24.08 -22.87 -18.10
N ARG A 250 24.57 -23.15 -19.31
CA ARG A 250 24.87 -22.07 -20.28
C ARG A 250 23.63 -21.28 -20.69
N GLN A 251 22.49 -21.97 -20.91
CA GLN A 251 21.24 -21.31 -21.24
C GLN A 251 20.69 -20.56 -20.03
N ALA A 252 20.64 -21.23 -18.87
CA ALA A 252 20.17 -20.64 -17.62
C ALA A 252 20.95 -19.38 -17.25
N ALA A 253 22.29 -19.46 -17.30
CA ALA A 253 23.18 -18.34 -17.01
C ALA A 253 22.95 -17.17 -17.98
N GLY A 254 22.72 -17.44 -19.28
CA GLY A 254 22.40 -16.39 -20.24
C GLY A 254 21.10 -15.64 -19.90
N SER A 255 20.04 -16.36 -19.54
CA SER A 255 18.76 -15.76 -19.13
C SER A 255 18.89 -14.96 -17.83
N PHE A 256 19.50 -15.55 -16.78
CA PHE A 256 19.72 -14.85 -15.51
C PHE A 256 20.64 -13.64 -15.65
N PHE A 257 21.70 -13.74 -16.44
CA PHE A 257 22.60 -12.63 -16.73
C PHE A 257 21.86 -11.49 -17.45
N THR A 258 21.01 -11.81 -18.42
CA THR A 258 20.22 -10.79 -19.13
C THR A 258 19.28 -10.05 -18.18
N ILE A 259 18.58 -10.77 -17.30
CA ILE A 259 17.72 -10.16 -16.27
C ILE A 259 18.57 -9.30 -15.32
N LEU A 260 19.71 -9.82 -14.87
CA LEU A 260 20.61 -9.13 -13.94
C LEU A 260 21.12 -7.81 -14.51
N VAL A 261 21.55 -7.79 -15.78
CA VAL A 261 22.04 -6.57 -16.45
C VAL A 261 20.96 -5.49 -16.47
N LEU A 262 19.73 -5.85 -16.84
CA LEU A 262 18.60 -4.91 -16.86
C LEU A 262 18.19 -4.47 -15.44
N ALA A 263 18.22 -5.39 -14.47
CA ALA A 263 17.97 -5.09 -13.07
C ALA A 263 18.98 -4.09 -12.51
N VAL A 264 20.28 -4.29 -12.76
CA VAL A 264 21.34 -3.36 -12.37
C VAL A 264 21.14 -2.01 -13.04
N ALA A 265 20.79 -1.98 -14.34
CA ALA A 265 20.52 -0.74 -15.06
C ALA A 265 19.34 0.06 -14.45
N ALA A 266 18.33 -0.61 -13.89
CA ALA A 266 17.23 0.04 -13.17
C ALA A 266 17.60 0.45 -11.74
N LEU A 267 18.41 -0.35 -11.05
CA LEU A 267 18.84 -0.08 -9.67
C LEU A 267 19.79 1.11 -9.55
N VAL A 268 20.63 1.37 -10.56
CA VAL A 268 21.53 2.54 -10.56
C VAL A 268 20.76 3.86 -10.38
N PRO A 269 19.78 4.23 -11.23
CA PRO A 269 18.99 5.43 -11.02
C PRO A 269 18.19 5.39 -9.72
N TYR A 270 17.67 4.23 -9.32
CA TYR A 270 16.97 4.08 -8.05
C TYR A 270 17.86 4.45 -6.84
N VAL A 271 19.10 3.98 -6.80
CA VAL A 271 20.07 4.32 -5.74
C VAL A 271 20.44 5.81 -5.78
N VAL A 272 20.54 6.41 -6.96
CA VAL A 272 20.76 7.85 -7.10
C VAL A 272 19.59 8.64 -6.50
N LEU A 273 18.34 8.26 -6.78
CA LEU A 273 17.18 8.91 -6.14
C LEU A 273 17.17 8.68 -4.63
N LEU A 274 17.46 7.47 -4.17
CA LEU A 274 17.54 7.14 -2.75
C LEU A 274 18.63 7.93 -2.01
N SER A 275 19.72 8.31 -2.68
CA SER A 275 20.77 9.16 -2.12
C SER A 275 20.32 10.60 -1.87
N LYS A 276 19.23 11.03 -2.51
CA LYS A 276 18.63 12.38 -2.39
C LYS A 276 17.34 12.37 -1.56
N ARG A 277 17.08 11.29 -0.84
CA ARG A 277 15.88 11.14 -0.01
C ARG A 277 15.86 12.14 1.15
N SER A 278 14.65 12.46 1.62
CA SER A 278 14.48 13.26 2.82
C SER A 278 15.12 12.62 4.06
N PRO A 279 15.69 13.41 4.98
CA PRO A 279 16.17 12.92 6.28
C PRO A 279 15.10 12.19 7.10
N THR A 280 13.83 12.56 6.96
CA THR A 280 12.71 11.94 7.68
C THR A 280 12.23 10.62 7.08
N MET A 281 12.72 10.24 5.89
CA MET A 281 12.27 9.02 5.22
C MET A 281 12.71 7.76 5.98
N ASP A 282 13.90 7.77 6.59
CA ASP A 282 14.41 6.61 7.33
C ASP A 282 13.60 6.34 8.61
N SER A 283 13.14 7.40 9.30
CA SER A 283 12.24 7.28 10.44
C SER A 283 10.83 6.83 10.02
N GLY A 284 10.28 7.42 8.94
CA GLY A 284 8.97 7.00 8.40
C GLY A 284 8.94 5.55 7.92
N LEU A 285 10.07 5.06 7.41
CA LEU A 285 10.24 3.67 6.99
C LEU A 285 10.53 2.71 8.16
N LYS A 286 10.62 3.18 9.41
CA LYS A 286 10.77 2.35 10.62
C LYS A 286 11.93 1.36 10.53
N LEU A 287 13.06 1.82 9.99
CA LEU A 287 14.26 1.01 9.85
C LEU A 287 14.80 0.63 11.24
N ALA A 288 14.68 -0.65 11.62
CA ALA A 288 15.15 -1.15 12.89
C ALA A 288 16.51 -1.85 12.75
N LEU A 289 17.40 -1.67 13.73
CA LEU A 289 18.68 -2.38 13.80
C LEU A 289 18.52 -3.68 14.59
N SER A 290 18.78 -4.82 13.95
CA SER A 290 18.70 -6.14 14.58
C SER A 290 19.42 -7.18 13.72
N HIS A 291 19.97 -8.21 14.36
CA HIS A 291 20.41 -9.46 13.70
C HIS A 291 19.56 -10.67 14.11
N ALA A 292 18.54 -10.46 14.94
CA ALA A 292 17.68 -11.55 15.39
C ALA A 292 16.86 -12.11 14.21
N PRO A 293 16.83 -13.44 14.01
CA PRO A 293 16.00 -14.04 12.97
C PRO A 293 14.51 -13.94 13.35
N ASP A 294 13.66 -13.93 12.33
CA ASP A 294 12.20 -13.93 12.42
C ASP A 294 11.73 -15.14 11.61
N LEU A 295 11.38 -16.25 12.28
CA LEU A 295 11.24 -17.60 11.66
C LEU A 295 9.86 -18.23 11.83
N PHE A 296 8.87 -17.47 12.28
CA PHE A 296 7.57 -18.01 12.66
C PHE A 296 6.39 -17.23 12.08
N ARG A 297 6.62 -16.41 11.05
CA ARG A 297 5.50 -15.78 10.34
C ARG A 297 4.74 -16.81 9.54
N ILE A 298 3.42 -16.63 9.40
CA ILE A 298 2.56 -17.61 8.73
C ILE A 298 3.05 -17.96 7.31
N PRO A 299 3.49 -17.00 6.45
CA PRO A 299 4.02 -17.36 5.14
C PRO A 299 5.30 -18.21 5.18
N GLU A 300 6.13 -18.08 6.22
CA GLU A 300 7.31 -18.93 6.41
C GLU A 300 6.91 -20.35 6.79
N LEU A 301 5.95 -20.50 7.71
CA LEU A 301 5.43 -21.81 8.10
C LEU A 301 4.81 -22.55 6.91
N LEU A 302 4.07 -21.83 6.07
CA LEU A 302 3.57 -22.37 4.80
C LEU A 302 4.71 -22.77 3.86
N GLY A 303 5.74 -21.93 3.74
CA GLY A 303 6.95 -22.21 2.96
C GLY A 303 7.66 -23.49 3.42
N ILE A 304 7.93 -23.60 4.72
CA ILE A 304 8.56 -24.78 5.36
C ILE A 304 7.72 -26.03 5.14
N GLY A 305 6.40 -25.94 5.28
CA GLY A 305 5.48 -27.04 5.02
C GLY A 305 5.56 -27.53 3.57
N VAL A 306 5.61 -26.62 2.61
CA VAL A 306 5.78 -26.97 1.18
C VAL A 306 7.13 -27.62 0.92
N ILE A 307 8.23 -27.06 1.42
CA ILE A 307 9.56 -27.66 1.25
C ILE A 307 9.59 -29.07 1.85
N THR A 308 9.00 -29.27 3.02
CA THR A 308 8.89 -30.59 3.66
C THR A 308 8.11 -31.56 2.79
N LEU A 309 6.95 -31.16 2.27
CA LEU A 309 6.15 -31.96 1.33
C LEU A 309 6.96 -32.36 0.10
N MET A 310 7.70 -31.41 -0.48
CA MET A 310 8.51 -31.64 -1.67
C MET A 310 9.67 -32.60 -1.42
N VAL A 311 10.39 -32.44 -0.31
CA VAL A 311 11.50 -33.32 0.10
C VAL A 311 10.97 -34.74 0.34
N LEU A 312 9.91 -34.90 1.14
CA LEU A 312 9.32 -36.22 1.40
C LEU A 312 8.76 -36.87 0.12
N GLY A 313 8.15 -36.08 -0.77
CA GLY A 313 7.68 -36.54 -2.06
C GLY A 313 8.83 -37.00 -2.97
N ALA A 314 9.96 -36.28 -2.97
CA ALA A 314 11.15 -36.65 -3.74
C ALA A 314 11.83 -37.91 -3.18
N LEU A 315 11.97 -38.03 -1.86
CA LEU A 315 12.52 -39.23 -1.21
C LEU A 315 11.68 -40.47 -1.49
N ARG A 316 10.36 -40.31 -1.66
CA ARG A 316 9.42 -41.38 -2.03
C ARG A 316 9.32 -41.61 -3.54
N GLY A 317 10.14 -40.94 -4.34
CA GLY A 317 10.11 -41.02 -5.80
C GLY A 317 8.84 -40.46 -6.47
N ARG A 318 7.94 -39.81 -5.72
CA ARG A 318 6.69 -39.24 -6.24
C ARG A 318 6.89 -37.88 -6.91
N ILE A 319 7.93 -37.15 -6.52
CA ILE A 319 8.24 -35.82 -7.05
C ILE A 319 9.64 -35.86 -7.67
N ASN A 320 9.76 -35.42 -8.92
CA ASN A 320 11.08 -35.21 -9.51
C ASN A 320 11.61 -33.83 -9.06
N TRP A 321 12.45 -33.82 -8.03
CA TRP A 321 13.01 -32.57 -7.49
C TRP A 321 13.84 -31.76 -8.49
N ARG A 322 14.33 -32.37 -9.58
CA ARG A 322 15.06 -31.67 -10.66
C ARG A 322 14.14 -31.12 -11.75
N ALA A 323 12.85 -31.45 -11.72
CA ALA A 323 11.91 -30.96 -12.70
C ALA A 323 11.71 -29.44 -12.53
N PRO A 324 11.65 -28.67 -13.62
CA PRO A 324 11.61 -27.22 -13.53
C PRO A 324 10.41 -26.66 -12.76
N ASP A 325 9.25 -27.31 -12.86
CA ASP A 325 8.04 -26.98 -12.09
C ASP A 325 8.25 -27.15 -10.57
N SER A 326 8.95 -28.22 -10.17
CA SER A 326 9.32 -28.46 -8.77
C SER A 326 10.27 -27.39 -8.24
N LEU A 327 11.28 -26.99 -9.01
CA LEU A 327 12.21 -25.92 -8.62
C LEU A 327 11.50 -24.58 -8.45
N PHE A 328 10.54 -24.28 -9.32
CA PHE A 328 9.73 -23.07 -9.20
C PHE A 328 8.83 -23.12 -7.96
N ALA A 329 8.13 -24.23 -7.70
CA ALA A 329 7.31 -24.38 -6.50
C ALA A 329 8.14 -24.15 -5.23
N ALA A 330 9.32 -24.79 -5.13
CA ALA A 330 10.24 -24.61 -4.01
C ALA A 330 10.74 -23.15 -3.88
N SER A 331 11.04 -22.47 -5.00
CA SER A 331 11.54 -21.08 -4.95
C SER A 331 10.53 -20.10 -4.34
N PHE A 332 9.23 -20.29 -4.61
CA PHE A 332 8.17 -19.50 -3.99
C PHE A 332 8.07 -19.73 -2.48
N SER A 333 8.31 -20.97 -2.05
CA SER A 333 8.29 -21.36 -0.63
C SER A 333 9.54 -20.95 0.15
N LEU A 334 10.68 -20.77 -0.52
CA LEU A 334 11.92 -20.26 0.09
C LEU A 334 11.93 -18.73 0.22
N MET A 335 11.26 -18.01 -0.68
CA MET A 335 11.27 -16.54 -0.70
C MET A 335 10.86 -15.90 0.64
N PRO A 336 9.79 -16.34 1.36
CA PRO A 336 9.44 -15.80 2.67
C PRO A 336 10.61 -15.81 3.66
N LEU A 337 11.34 -16.93 3.74
CA LEU A 337 12.48 -17.09 4.65
C LEU A 337 13.58 -16.05 4.37
N VAL A 338 13.75 -15.64 3.11
CA VAL A 338 14.75 -14.64 2.72
C VAL A 338 14.30 -13.23 3.09
N VAL A 339 13.07 -12.85 2.76
CA VAL A 339 12.60 -11.46 2.93
C VAL A 339 12.36 -11.09 4.39
N PHE A 340 11.90 -12.04 5.23
CA PHE A 340 11.69 -11.78 6.66
C PHE A 340 12.97 -11.83 7.49
N ASN A 341 14.02 -12.45 6.97
CA ASN A 341 15.31 -12.57 7.63
C ASN A 341 16.40 -11.71 6.97
N GLN A 342 16.00 -10.67 6.22
CA GLN A 342 16.95 -9.72 5.59
C GLN A 342 17.96 -9.14 6.58
N GLN A 343 17.52 -8.88 7.81
CA GLN A 343 18.29 -8.32 8.91
C GLN A 343 19.43 -9.23 9.38
N VAL A 344 19.33 -10.54 9.17
CA VAL A 344 20.40 -11.48 9.51
C VAL A 344 21.67 -11.13 8.73
N ILE A 345 21.53 -10.70 7.47
CA ILE A 345 22.62 -10.31 6.58
C ILE A 345 22.92 -8.81 6.68
N THR A 346 21.87 -7.97 6.68
CA THR A 346 22.03 -6.50 6.57
C THR A 346 22.20 -5.79 7.90
N GLY A 347 21.91 -6.45 9.03
CA GLY A 347 21.77 -5.81 10.35
C GLY A 347 20.56 -4.87 10.46
N ARG A 348 19.69 -4.85 9.44
CA ARG A 348 18.59 -3.89 9.28
C ARG A 348 17.29 -4.62 8.93
N SER A 349 16.27 -4.43 9.75
CA SER A 349 14.91 -4.89 9.48
C SER A 349 14.06 -3.73 8.98
N LEU A 350 13.52 -3.86 7.78
CA LEU A 350 12.66 -2.86 7.16
C LEU A 350 11.24 -3.40 7.01
N GLN A 351 10.35 -2.95 7.90
CA GLN A 351 8.91 -3.23 7.97
C GLN A 351 8.50 -4.64 7.47
N PRO A 352 8.95 -5.73 8.13
CA PRO A 352 8.67 -7.10 7.70
C PRO A 352 7.17 -7.38 7.51
N PHE A 353 6.32 -6.69 8.27
CA PHE A 353 4.87 -6.71 8.12
C PHE A 353 4.40 -6.51 6.66
N HIS A 354 4.99 -5.57 5.91
CA HIS A 354 4.58 -5.32 4.52
C HIS A 354 4.83 -6.52 3.59
N TYR A 355 5.91 -7.29 3.83
CA TYR A 355 6.11 -8.54 3.11
C TYR A 355 5.02 -9.55 3.46
N GLU A 356 4.68 -9.68 4.75
CA GLU A 356 3.69 -10.63 5.24
C GLU A 356 2.32 -10.42 4.64
N VAL A 357 1.84 -9.18 4.64
CA VAL A 357 0.48 -8.89 4.21
C VAL A 357 0.33 -8.70 2.71
N PHE A 358 1.35 -8.19 2.02
CA PHE A 358 1.19 -7.73 0.64
C PHE A 358 1.82 -8.62 -0.42
N ILE A 359 2.70 -9.57 -0.09
CA ILE A 359 3.32 -10.42 -1.12
C ILE A 359 3.77 -11.82 -0.70
N ALA A 360 4.38 -11.99 0.48
CA ALA A 360 4.96 -13.27 0.90
C ALA A 360 3.89 -14.34 1.10
N ASN A 361 2.73 -13.97 1.66
CA ASN A 361 1.53 -14.79 1.74
C ASN A 361 1.09 -15.32 0.35
N TYR A 362 1.00 -14.44 -0.65
CA TYR A 362 0.57 -14.81 -2.01
C TYR A 362 1.61 -15.68 -2.73
N ALA A 363 2.90 -15.36 -2.59
CA ALA A 363 3.98 -16.17 -3.11
C ALA A 363 3.99 -17.57 -2.49
N ALA A 364 3.87 -17.67 -1.16
CA ALA A 364 3.79 -18.94 -0.44
C ALA A 364 2.59 -19.78 -0.92
N LEU A 365 1.42 -19.16 -1.12
CA LEU A 365 0.23 -19.84 -1.65
C LEU A 365 0.43 -20.34 -3.08
N VAL A 366 1.13 -19.61 -3.95
CA VAL A 366 1.52 -20.13 -5.28
C VAL A 366 2.37 -21.39 -5.11
N GLY A 367 3.35 -21.36 -4.19
CA GLY A 367 4.15 -22.53 -3.81
C GLY A 367 3.30 -23.72 -3.36
N VAL A 368 2.33 -23.48 -2.47
CA VAL A 368 1.38 -24.50 -1.98
C VAL A 368 0.57 -25.11 -3.13
N VAL A 369 -0.06 -24.28 -3.97
CA VAL A 369 -0.87 -24.75 -5.10
C VAL A 369 -0.03 -25.62 -6.03
N LEU A 370 1.16 -25.16 -6.41
CA LEU A 370 2.05 -25.91 -7.29
C LEU A 370 2.50 -27.23 -6.66
N ALA A 371 2.95 -27.21 -5.40
CA ALA A 371 3.46 -28.39 -4.71
C ALA A 371 2.38 -29.46 -4.52
N VAL A 372 1.16 -29.07 -4.13
CA VAL A 372 0.02 -30.00 -4.01
C VAL A 372 -0.30 -30.65 -5.35
N VAL A 373 -0.31 -29.88 -6.43
CA VAL A 373 -0.60 -30.42 -7.77
C VAL A 373 0.50 -31.35 -8.26
N ILE A 374 1.77 -30.98 -8.06
CA ILE A 374 2.92 -31.82 -8.42
C ILE A 374 2.87 -33.13 -7.62
N ALA A 375 2.64 -33.06 -6.30
CA ALA A 375 2.51 -34.22 -5.43
C ALA A 375 1.33 -35.12 -5.82
N TRP A 376 0.20 -34.54 -6.23
CA TRP A 376 -0.99 -35.28 -6.65
C TRP A 376 -0.77 -36.03 -7.96
N ARG A 377 -0.19 -35.36 -8.95
CA ARG A 377 0.06 -35.95 -10.27
C ARG A 377 1.08 -37.09 -10.21
N GLY A 378 2.01 -37.03 -9.25
CA GLY A 378 3.04 -38.04 -9.07
C GLY A 378 4.09 -38.02 -10.18
N PRO A 379 4.83 -39.13 -10.37
CA PRO A 379 5.87 -39.25 -11.39
C PRO A 379 5.36 -39.00 -12.81
N ALA A 380 6.26 -38.61 -13.71
CA ALA A 380 5.91 -38.28 -15.10
C ALA A 380 5.20 -39.43 -15.84
N ASP A 381 5.50 -40.67 -15.47
CA ASP A 381 4.98 -41.89 -16.10
C ASP A 381 3.59 -42.29 -15.58
N GLU A 382 3.14 -41.72 -14.45
CA GLU A 382 1.88 -42.06 -13.78
C GLU A 382 0.88 -40.90 -13.69
N LYS A 383 1.10 -39.79 -14.40
CA LYS A 383 0.37 -38.51 -14.25
C LYS A 383 -1.13 -38.70 -14.01
N ARG A 384 -1.53 -38.60 -12.74
CA ARG A 384 -2.94 -38.73 -12.34
C ARG A 384 -3.65 -37.39 -12.56
N PRO A 385 -4.72 -37.33 -13.37
CA PRO A 385 -5.49 -36.10 -13.51
C PRO A 385 -6.13 -35.73 -12.16
N VAL A 386 -6.16 -34.44 -11.84
CA VAL A 386 -6.93 -33.96 -10.70
C VAL A 386 -8.41 -33.98 -11.11
N PRO A 387 -9.30 -34.67 -10.38
CA PRO A 387 -10.71 -34.74 -10.76
C PRO A 387 -11.35 -33.35 -10.76
N TYR A 388 -12.02 -32.96 -11.85
CA TYR A 388 -12.67 -31.64 -11.95
C TYR A 388 -13.68 -31.32 -10.83
N PRO A 389 -14.44 -32.28 -10.26
CA PRO A 389 -15.27 -32.00 -9.10
C PRO A 389 -14.48 -31.50 -7.89
N VAL A 390 -13.25 -31.98 -7.68
CA VAL A 390 -12.36 -31.48 -6.62
C VAL A 390 -11.93 -30.05 -6.91
N VAL A 391 -11.52 -29.78 -8.16
CA VAL A 391 -11.13 -28.43 -8.61
C VAL A 391 -12.28 -27.42 -8.41
N ALA A 392 -13.50 -27.81 -8.79
CA ALA A 392 -14.69 -26.98 -8.64
C ALA A 392 -15.02 -26.71 -7.16
N ARG A 393 -14.92 -27.72 -6.28
CA ARG A 393 -15.12 -27.55 -4.84
C ARG A 393 -14.09 -26.60 -4.22
N LEU A 394 -12.82 -26.73 -4.58
CA LEU A 394 -11.76 -25.85 -4.09
C LEU A 394 -11.99 -24.40 -4.54
N ALA A 395 -12.37 -24.18 -5.81
CA ALA A 395 -12.71 -22.86 -6.31
C ALA A 395 -13.94 -22.28 -5.57
N PHE A 396 -14.97 -23.09 -5.33
CA PHE A 396 -16.14 -22.67 -4.57
C PHE A 396 -15.79 -22.27 -3.13
N VAL A 397 -14.99 -23.07 -2.43
CA VAL A 397 -14.55 -22.76 -1.05
C VAL A 397 -13.70 -21.49 -1.03
N ALA A 398 -12.80 -21.29 -1.99
CA ALA A 398 -12.02 -20.06 -2.10
C ALA A 398 -12.90 -18.82 -2.33
N ILE A 399 -13.89 -18.89 -3.23
CA ILE A 399 -14.84 -17.80 -3.47
C ILE A 399 -15.69 -17.54 -2.22
N LEU A 400 -16.20 -18.59 -1.57
CA LEU A 400 -17.00 -18.46 -0.35
C LEU A 400 -16.19 -17.78 0.77
N TRP A 401 -14.93 -18.15 0.93
CA TRP A 401 -14.03 -17.50 1.88
C TRP A 401 -13.84 -16.02 1.54
N ALA A 402 -13.58 -15.68 0.28
CA ALA A 402 -13.45 -14.28 -0.14
C ALA A 402 -14.74 -13.48 0.04
N VAL A 403 -15.92 -14.09 -0.14
CA VAL A 403 -17.20 -13.46 0.17
C VAL A 403 -17.27 -13.12 1.66
N ILE A 404 -16.85 -14.02 2.56
CA ILE A 404 -16.80 -13.75 4.00
C ILE A 404 -15.83 -12.60 4.30
N GLU A 405 -14.61 -12.66 3.75
CA GLU A 405 -13.56 -11.66 3.92
C GLU A 405 -13.93 -10.27 3.40
N ILE A 406 -14.89 -10.17 2.47
CA ILE A 406 -15.35 -8.89 1.95
C ILE A 406 -16.63 -8.43 2.64
N VAL A 407 -17.65 -9.29 2.70
CA VAL A 407 -18.99 -8.90 3.20
C VAL A 407 -18.97 -8.61 4.69
N ALA A 408 -18.26 -9.42 5.49
CA ALA A 408 -18.22 -9.23 6.94
C ALA A 408 -17.65 -7.85 7.36
N PRO A 409 -16.49 -7.40 6.85
CA PRO A 409 -15.95 -6.08 7.18
C PRO A 409 -16.62 -4.93 6.42
N THR A 410 -17.35 -5.20 5.31
CA THR A 410 -17.98 -4.13 4.50
C THR A 410 -18.83 -3.20 5.35
N LYS A 411 -19.60 -3.70 6.32
CA LYS A 411 -20.42 -2.81 7.19
C LYS A 411 -19.58 -1.77 7.94
N LEU A 412 -18.40 -2.15 8.41
CA LEU A 412 -17.46 -1.25 9.10
C LEU A 412 -16.81 -0.28 8.12
N ILE A 413 -16.33 -0.80 6.98
CA ILE A 413 -15.74 -0.01 5.87
C ILE A 413 -16.71 1.08 5.43
N ILE A 414 -17.98 0.73 5.23
CA ILE A 414 -19.02 1.65 4.78
C ILE A 414 -19.28 2.74 5.80
N ARG A 415 -19.35 2.41 7.11
CA ARG A 415 -19.53 3.42 8.15
C ARG A 415 -18.43 4.50 8.11
N PHE A 416 -17.18 4.10 7.95
CA PHE A 416 -16.06 5.04 7.83
C PHE A 416 -16.09 5.78 6.48
N SER A 417 -16.36 5.07 5.39
CA SER A 417 -16.41 5.64 4.04
C SER A 417 -17.54 6.66 3.89
N GLU A 418 -18.69 6.44 4.54
CA GLU A 418 -19.79 7.40 4.57
C GLU A 418 -19.40 8.70 5.27
N TYR A 419 -18.65 8.61 6.38
CA TYR A 419 -18.13 9.78 7.06
C TYR A 419 -17.20 10.58 6.13
N THR A 420 -16.24 9.88 5.53
CA THR A 420 -15.32 10.44 4.55
C THR A 420 -16.05 11.09 3.36
N ASP A 421 -17.10 10.46 2.84
CA ASP A 421 -17.93 11.01 1.78
C ASP A 421 -18.66 12.29 2.20
N ARG A 422 -19.21 12.34 3.42
CA ARG A 422 -19.83 13.57 3.94
C ARG A 422 -18.79 14.68 4.13
N ALA A 423 -17.60 14.34 4.62
CA ALA A 423 -16.47 15.26 4.76
C ALA A 423 -15.96 15.78 3.41
N ALA A 424 -16.08 15.02 2.31
CA ALA A 424 -15.69 15.48 0.99
C ALA A 424 -16.47 16.73 0.54
N ALA A 425 -17.72 16.92 1.00
CA ALA A 425 -18.53 18.08 0.66
C ALA A 425 -17.90 19.41 1.13
N VAL A 426 -17.36 19.47 2.35
CA VAL A 426 -16.71 20.70 2.86
C VAL A 426 -15.39 20.98 2.13
N CYS A 427 -14.65 19.93 1.73
CA CYS A 427 -13.44 20.07 0.94
C CYS A 427 -13.75 20.58 -0.48
N GLN A 428 -14.79 20.04 -1.13
CA GLN A 428 -15.25 20.53 -2.43
C GLN A 428 -15.74 21.98 -2.37
N ARG A 429 -16.42 22.35 -1.27
CA ARG A 429 -16.83 23.74 -1.06
C ARG A 429 -15.63 24.68 -0.90
N LEU A 430 -14.60 24.22 -0.20
CA LEU A 430 -13.33 24.96 -0.10
C LEU A 430 -12.66 25.13 -1.47
N GLN A 431 -12.70 24.12 -2.34
CA GLN A 431 -12.19 24.22 -3.71
C GLN A 431 -12.97 25.23 -4.58
N GLN A 432 -14.29 25.29 -4.42
CA GLN A 432 -15.12 26.30 -5.10
C GLN A 432 -14.71 27.72 -4.68
N ARG A 433 -14.45 27.94 -3.39
CA ARG A 433 -13.95 29.23 -2.87
C ARG A 433 -12.57 29.56 -3.40
N ALA A 434 -11.68 28.58 -3.48
CA ALA A 434 -10.34 28.76 -4.03
C ALA A 434 -10.37 29.31 -5.46
N SER A 435 -11.30 28.79 -6.26
CA SER A 435 -11.50 29.23 -7.65
C SER A 435 -12.09 30.65 -7.76
N SER A 436 -12.81 31.12 -6.73
CA SER A 436 -13.47 32.44 -6.73
C SER A 436 -12.69 33.54 -6.02
N ASP A 437 -11.86 33.20 -5.02
CA ASP A 437 -11.27 34.16 -4.08
C ASP A 437 -9.98 34.84 -4.60
N GLU A 438 -9.51 34.54 -5.82
CA GLU A 438 -8.18 34.91 -6.37
C GLU A 438 -6.98 34.58 -5.46
N THR A 439 -7.20 33.95 -4.32
CA THR A 439 -6.20 33.63 -3.27
C THR A 439 -5.15 32.63 -3.75
N LEU A 440 -5.48 31.80 -4.74
CA LEU A 440 -4.51 30.94 -5.43
C LEU A 440 -3.70 31.69 -6.50
N ILE A 441 -4.24 32.78 -7.06
CA ILE A 441 -3.66 33.52 -8.20
C ILE A 441 -2.67 34.58 -7.70
N ASN A 442 -3.00 35.26 -6.59
CA ASN A 442 -2.19 36.37 -6.06
C ASN A 442 -1.01 35.93 -5.18
N GLY A 443 -0.81 34.61 -5.02
CA GLY A 443 0.20 34.07 -4.12
C GLY A 443 -0.13 34.32 -2.65
N ASN A 444 0.37 33.46 -1.77
CA ASN A 444 0.23 33.68 -0.34
C ASN A 444 1.20 34.80 0.07
N SER A 445 0.74 35.81 0.81
CA SER A 445 1.61 36.81 1.44
C SER A 445 2.37 36.28 2.67
N GLY A 446 2.25 34.97 2.95
CA GLY A 446 2.92 34.26 4.04
C GLY A 446 4.02 33.30 3.56
N PRO A 447 4.71 32.63 4.49
CA PRO A 447 5.82 31.73 4.17
C PRO A 447 5.38 30.42 3.49
N ASP A 448 4.13 30.00 3.70
CA ASP A 448 3.59 28.78 3.10
C ASP A 448 3.20 28.96 1.63
N PRO A 449 3.52 27.99 0.76
CA PRO A 449 3.34 28.11 -0.69
C PRO A 449 1.86 28.19 -1.11
N ARG A 450 0.94 27.79 -0.24
CA ARG A 450 -0.51 27.77 -0.49
C ARG A 450 -1.28 28.21 0.75
N PRO A 451 -2.52 28.72 0.60
CA PRO A 451 -3.39 29.02 1.73
C PRO A 451 -3.51 27.83 2.69
N LEU A 452 -3.32 28.08 3.99
CA LEU A 452 -3.37 27.03 5.00
C LEU A 452 -4.76 26.85 5.59
N VAL A 453 -5.10 25.59 5.84
CA VAL A 453 -6.33 25.16 6.49
C VAL A 453 -6.01 24.49 7.82
N LEU A 454 -6.66 24.95 8.88
CA LEU A 454 -6.78 24.18 10.11
C LEU A 454 -8.02 23.30 10.01
N ALA A 455 -7.84 21.99 9.81
CA ALA A 455 -8.92 21.01 9.91
C ALA A 455 -8.80 20.34 11.28
N SER A 456 -9.80 20.53 12.17
CA SER A 456 -9.77 19.92 13.51
C SER A 456 -10.12 18.43 13.49
N ASP A 457 -10.79 17.97 12.44
CA ASP A 457 -11.11 16.57 12.22
C ASP A 457 -10.02 15.90 11.36
N TYR A 458 -9.50 14.77 11.85
CA TYR A 458 -8.38 14.07 11.21
C TYR A 458 -8.75 13.48 9.83
N LYS A 459 -9.99 13.02 9.63
CA LYS A 459 -10.43 12.48 8.34
C LYS A 459 -10.62 13.59 7.33
N VAL A 460 -11.15 14.74 7.74
CA VAL A 460 -11.19 15.94 6.87
C VAL A 460 -9.78 16.32 6.46
N ALA A 461 -8.85 16.42 7.41
CA ALA A 461 -7.45 16.73 7.13
C ALA A 461 -6.84 15.73 6.13
N LEU A 462 -7.03 14.43 6.35
CA LEU A 462 -6.51 13.36 5.50
C LEU A 462 -6.96 13.47 4.03
N ILE A 463 -8.25 13.76 3.79
CA ILE A 463 -8.81 13.78 2.43
C ILE A 463 -8.75 15.14 1.74
N LEU A 464 -8.50 16.23 2.48
CA LEU A 464 -8.58 17.58 1.95
C LEU A 464 -7.79 17.76 0.64
N PRO A 465 -6.52 17.31 0.53
CA PRO A 465 -5.73 17.52 -0.69
C PRO A 465 -6.20 16.72 -1.92
N VAL A 466 -7.17 15.82 -1.76
CA VAL A 466 -7.81 15.10 -2.88
C VAL A 466 -8.91 15.93 -3.52
N PHE A 467 -9.54 16.80 -2.74
CA PHE A 467 -10.71 17.57 -3.18
C PHE A 467 -10.44 19.07 -3.26
N ALA A 468 -9.40 19.56 -2.59
CA ALA A 468 -9.07 20.97 -2.49
C ALA A 468 -7.55 21.22 -2.58
N PRO A 469 -7.11 22.32 -3.21
CA PRO A 469 -5.72 22.61 -3.52
C PRO A 469 -4.97 23.28 -2.35
N GLN A 470 -5.69 23.67 -1.29
CA GLN A 470 -5.11 24.29 -0.11
C GLN A 470 -4.20 23.33 0.65
N ALA A 471 -3.23 23.90 1.35
CA ALA A 471 -2.36 23.16 2.25
C ALA A 471 -2.98 23.07 3.65
N LEU A 472 -2.48 22.16 4.48
CA LEU A 472 -2.91 21.95 5.85
C LEU A 472 -1.89 22.53 6.82
N LEU A 473 -2.40 23.01 7.95
CA LEU A 473 -1.54 23.31 9.09
C LEU A 473 -0.83 22.04 9.57
N TRP A 474 -1.59 20.95 9.77
CA TRP A 474 -1.07 19.70 10.29
C TRP A 474 -1.98 18.51 9.93
N GLU A 475 -1.39 17.34 9.73
CA GLU A 475 -2.07 16.04 9.60
C GLU A 475 -1.15 14.90 10.07
N SER A 476 -1.73 13.78 10.52
CA SER A 476 -0.98 12.65 11.10
C SER A 476 0.07 12.00 10.19
N HIS A 477 -0.08 12.05 8.87
CA HIS A 477 0.87 11.49 7.91
C HIS A 477 2.01 12.47 7.55
N PHE A 478 2.16 13.58 8.27
CA PHE A 478 3.25 14.55 8.06
C PHE A 478 4.65 13.93 8.22
N GLU A 479 4.78 12.82 8.93
CA GLU A 479 6.03 12.05 9.02
C GLU A 479 6.50 11.50 7.65
N PHE A 480 5.58 11.26 6.71
CA PHE A 480 5.87 10.78 5.35
C PHE A 480 6.16 11.91 4.34
N LEU A 481 6.13 13.16 4.79
CA LEU A 481 5.98 14.33 3.94
C LEU A 481 7.21 15.24 3.87
N ASN A 482 8.38 14.72 4.20
CA ASN A 482 9.67 15.40 4.04
C ASN A 482 9.79 16.75 4.77
N LEU A 483 9.00 16.97 5.82
CA LEU A 483 9.12 18.15 6.66
C LEU A 483 10.41 18.13 7.47
N GLN A 484 10.90 19.32 7.83
CA GLN A 484 12.00 19.41 8.77
C GLN A 484 11.56 18.84 10.14
N PRO A 485 12.41 18.10 10.88
CA PRO A 485 12.00 17.43 12.11
C PRO A 485 11.37 18.35 13.17
N ASN A 486 11.86 19.59 13.27
CA ASN A 486 11.32 20.61 14.17
C ASN A 486 9.96 21.15 13.70
N GLU A 487 9.77 21.31 12.39
CA GLU A 487 8.54 21.83 11.79
C GLU A 487 7.35 20.90 12.05
N THR A 488 7.52 19.58 11.94
CA THR A 488 6.44 18.62 12.22
C THR A 488 5.93 18.76 13.65
N THR A 489 6.85 18.84 14.63
CA THR A 489 6.49 18.99 16.06
C THR A 489 5.84 20.34 16.33
N GLU A 490 6.36 21.40 15.73
CA GLU A 490 5.82 22.75 15.90
C GLU A 490 4.40 22.86 15.33
N ARG A 491 4.18 22.39 14.09
CA ARG A 491 2.86 22.37 13.45
C ARG A 491 1.87 21.49 14.23
N PHE A 492 2.33 20.36 14.77
CA PHE A 492 1.52 19.51 15.65
C PHE A 492 1.07 20.26 16.90
N TYR A 493 2.00 20.89 17.63
CA TYR A 493 1.65 21.68 18.82
C TYR A 493 0.81 22.92 18.50
N LYS A 494 1.07 23.59 17.37
CA LYS A 494 0.26 24.71 16.88
C LYS A 494 -1.18 24.28 16.58
N HIS A 495 -1.36 23.11 15.96
CA HIS A 495 -2.66 22.50 15.74
C HIS A 495 -3.39 22.23 17.05
N LEU A 496 -2.78 21.51 18.00
CA LEU A 496 -3.36 21.21 19.32
C LEU A 496 -3.77 22.49 20.07
N TYR A 497 -2.92 23.51 20.02
CA TYR A 497 -3.17 24.80 20.68
C TYR A 497 -4.41 25.49 20.12
N TYR A 498 -4.53 25.57 18.78
CA TYR A 498 -5.67 26.24 18.15
C TYR A 498 -6.99 25.51 18.34
N ILE A 499 -7.00 24.19 18.52
CA ILE A 499 -8.22 23.40 18.79
C ILE A 499 -8.51 23.21 20.29
N GLY A 500 -7.82 23.97 21.15
CA GLY A 500 -8.12 24.03 22.58
C GLY A 500 -7.78 22.76 23.35
N ILE A 501 -6.81 21.96 22.89
CA ILE A 501 -6.31 20.82 23.66
C ILE A 501 -5.37 21.34 24.75
N ASP A 502 -5.69 21.07 26.01
CA ASP A 502 -4.82 21.35 27.16
C ASP A 502 -3.96 20.14 27.54
N GLY A 503 -3.06 20.30 28.53
CA GLY A 503 -2.17 19.23 28.98
C GLY A 503 -2.92 18.00 29.52
N ASN A 504 -4.05 18.20 30.19
CA ASN A 504 -4.88 17.12 30.73
C ASN A 504 -5.55 16.29 29.63
N LYS A 505 -6.13 16.98 28.63
CA LYS A 505 -6.74 16.35 27.47
C LYS A 505 -5.67 15.64 26.64
N LEU A 506 -4.52 16.27 26.40
CA LEU A 506 -3.40 15.64 25.69
C LEU A 506 -2.93 14.37 26.42
N THR A 507 -2.73 14.41 27.74
CA THR A 507 -2.37 13.22 28.54
C THR A 507 -3.33 12.07 28.32
N ARG A 508 -4.64 12.37 28.31
CA ARG A 508 -5.69 11.37 28.09
C ARG A 508 -5.63 10.79 26.69
N GLU A 509 -5.51 11.63 25.66
CA GLU A 509 -5.45 11.19 24.26
C GLU A 509 -4.19 10.40 23.95
N LEU A 510 -3.04 10.77 24.53
CA LEU A 510 -1.78 10.03 24.35
C LEU A 510 -1.78 8.67 25.08
N GLY A 511 -2.61 8.53 26.13
CA GLY A 511 -2.78 7.27 26.86
C GLY A 511 -3.77 6.30 26.21
N GLN A 512 -4.52 6.72 25.18
CA GLN A 512 -5.47 5.84 24.50
C GLN A 512 -4.75 4.89 23.52
N PRO A 513 -5.15 3.61 23.46
CA PRO A 513 -4.64 2.68 22.46
C PRO A 513 -5.04 3.16 21.05
N MET A 514 -4.15 3.01 20.07
CA MET A 514 -4.43 3.37 18.66
C MET A 514 -4.80 4.84 18.43
N SER A 515 -4.41 5.73 19.35
CA SER A 515 -4.63 7.18 19.21
C SER A 515 -3.78 7.77 18.07
N ASN A 516 -4.42 8.50 17.16
CA ASN A 516 -3.72 9.24 16.10
C ASN A 516 -2.79 10.31 16.68
N LEU A 517 -3.15 10.89 17.83
CA LEU A 517 -2.28 11.86 18.53
C LEU A 517 -1.09 11.16 19.18
N ALA A 518 -1.27 9.94 19.70
CA ALA A 518 -0.15 9.13 20.18
C ALA A 518 0.78 8.73 19.03
N ALA A 519 0.22 8.36 17.88
CA ALA A 519 0.99 8.01 16.69
C ALA A 519 1.81 9.22 16.20
N ALA A 520 1.21 10.42 16.17
CA ALA A 520 1.91 11.65 15.85
C ALA A 520 3.00 12.06 16.85
N ALA A 521 2.82 11.74 18.14
CA ALA A 521 3.75 12.13 19.18
C ALA A 521 4.94 11.17 19.34
N PHE A 522 4.71 9.88 19.05
CA PHE A 522 5.66 8.79 19.36
C PHE A 522 6.02 7.89 18.16
N GLY A 523 5.37 8.05 17.01
CA GLY A 523 5.50 7.17 15.84
C GLY A 523 4.47 6.03 15.85
N HIS A 524 3.96 5.69 14.66
CA HIS A 524 2.95 4.62 14.49
C HIS A 524 3.40 3.25 15.02
N GLU A 525 4.70 2.94 14.98
CA GLU A 525 5.26 1.67 15.48
C GLU A 525 5.21 1.52 17.00
N ARG A 526 5.00 2.62 17.74
CA ARG A 526 4.80 2.60 19.19
C ARG A 526 3.36 2.37 19.58
N VAL A 527 2.43 2.62 18.66
CA VAL A 527 0.99 2.52 18.89
C VAL A 527 0.40 1.24 18.29
N ILE A 528 0.94 0.78 17.16
CA ILE A 528 0.43 -0.36 16.40
C ILE A 528 1.32 -1.60 16.64
N PRO A 529 0.82 -2.63 17.34
CA PRO A 529 1.59 -3.86 17.59
C PRO A 529 2.05 -4.53 16.28
N GLY A 530 3.28 -5.04 16.27
CA GLY A 530 3.83 -5.85 15.17
C GLY A 530 4.39 -5.06 13.98
N GLN A 531 4.28 -3.72 13.95
CA GLN A 531 4.89 -2.90 12.89
C GLN A 531 6.42 -2.80 13.00
N SER A 532 6.97 -2.96 14.20
CA SER A 532 8.42 -2.99 14.45
C SER A 532 8.78 -4.21 15.29
N VAL A 533 9.93 -4.82 14.98
CA VAL A 533 10.52 -5.91 15.77
C VAL A 533 10.95 -5.42 17.16
N LEU A 534 11.12 -4.10 17.33
CA LEU A 534 11.52 -3.44 18.56
C LEU A 534 10.37 -2.65 19.21
N ALA A 535 9.11 -3.01 18.93
CA ALA A 535 7.96 -2.32 19.50
C ALA A 535 8.05 -2.27 21.04
N LYS A 536 7.96 -1.06 21.60
CA LYS A 536 7.94 -0.81 23.04
C LYS A 536 6.65 -0.07 23.39
N PRO A 537 5.95 -0.44 24.47
CA PRO A 537 4.81 0.35 24.93
C PRO A 537 5.21 1.80 25.21
N ILE A 538 4.27 2.73 25.01
CA ILE A 538 4.45 4.13 25.42
C ILE A 538 4.32 4.19 26.95
N THR A 539 5.33 4.75 27.61
CA THR A 539 5.36 4.85 29.08
C THR A 539 4.68 6.13 29.57
N SER A 540 4.17 6.11 30.81
CA SER A 540 3.60 7.32 31.44
C SER A 540 4.63 8.45 31.58
N GLU A 541 5.91 8.13 31.73
CA GLU A 541 7.00 9.11 31.77
C GLU A 541 7.21 9.78 30.40
N GLU A 542 7.18 9.01 29.30
CA GLU A 542 7.22 9.55 27.94
C GLU A 542 6.02 10.47 27.65
N ILE A 543 4.83 10.08 28.10
CA ILE A 543 3.61 10.91 27.99
C ILE A 543 3.78 12.21 28.79
N ALA A 544 4.19 12.11 30.07
CA ALA A 544 4.40 13.27 30.92
C ALA A 544 5.41 14.25 30.29
N LYS A 545 6.51 13.74 29.76
CA LYS A 545 7.52 14.56 29.06
C LYS A 545 6.92 15.29 27.86
N LYS A 546 6.18 14.58 26.98
CA LYS A 546 5.54 15.21 25.80
C LYS A 546 4.50 16.26 26.18
N VAL A 547 3.79 16.06 27.29
CA VAL A 547 2.83 17.02 27.82
C VAL A 547 3.56 18.25 28.37
N THR A 548 4.65 18.09 29.12
CA THR A 548 5.48 19.20 29.59
C THR A 548 6.05 20.00 28.41
N ASP A 549 6.55 19.34 27.37
CA ASP A 549 7.06 20.02 26.16
C ASP A 549 5.95 20.84 25.48
N TYR A 550 4.73 20.29 25.41
CA TYR A 550 3.57 21.00 24.87
C TYR A 550 3.13 22.18 25.75
N GLU A 551 3.11 22.04 27.07
CA GLU A 551 2.79 23.15 28.00
C GLU A 551 3.83 24.27 27.95
N ALA A 552 5.11 23.94 27.79
CA ALA A 552 6.16 24.92 27.53
C ALA A 552 5.93 25.64 26.18
N TYR A 553 5.46 24.92 25.17
CA TYR A 553 5.11 25.52 23.88
C TYR A 553 3.92 26.48 23.97
N THR A 554 2.84 26.09 24.65
CA THR A 554 1.61 26.90 24.78
C THR A 554 1.83 28.14 25.65
N SER A 555 2.61 28.04 26.74
CA SER A 555 2.96 29.17 27.60
C SER A 555 3.87 30.20 26.92
N SER A 556 4.68 29.75 25.95
CA SER A 556 5.53 30.61 25.11
C SER A 556 4.89 30.96 23.76
N PHE A 557 3.58 30.73 23.57
CA PHE A 557 2.91 31.03 22.31
C PHE A 557 2.73 32.53 22.13
N SER A 558 3.29 33.09 21.05
CA SER A 558 3.32 34.52 20.78
C SER A 558 2.71 34.85 19.42
N ARG A 559 2.54 36.14 19.13
CA ARG A 559 2.13 36.62 17.81
C ARG A 559 3.11 36.16 16.71
N ASP A 560 4.41 36.16 17.01
CA ASP A 560 5.45 35.71 16.06
C ASP A 560 5.22 34.25 15.64
N LYS A 561 4.90 33.37 16.59
CA LYS A 561 4.52 31.97 16.28
C LYS A 561 3.21 31.87 15.52
N ALA A 562 2.26 32.76 15.77
CA ALA A 562 0.99 32.78 15.06
C ALA A 562 1.14 33.18 13.58
N VAL A 563 2.10 34.04 13.25
CA VAL A 563 2.35 34.52 11.87
C VAL A 563 3.27 33.62 11.06
N GLU A 564 3.99 32.70 11.70
CA GLU A 564 4.87 31.73 11.03
C GLU A 564 4.10 30.77 10.11
N HIS A 565 2.85 30.44 10.42
CA HIS A 565 1.97 29.64 9.56
C HIS A 565 0.59 30.27 9.50
N LEU A 566 0.40 31.20 8.56
CA LEU A 566 -0.83 31.99 8.45
C LEU A 566 -2.00 31.13 7.96
N LEU A 567 -3.01 31.00 8.81
CA LEU A 567 -4.26 30.32 8.46
C LEU A 567 -5.12 31.21 7.57
N SER A 568 -5.69 30.62 6.53
CA SER A 568 -6.70 31.25 5.66
C SER A 568 -8.09 30.69 5.93
N TYR A 569 -8.17 29.41 6.29
CA TYR A 569 -9.43 28.74 6.56
C TYR A 569 -9.35 27.84 7.79
N VAL A 570 -10.50 27.64 8.42
CA VAL A 570 -10.68 26.70 9.54
C VAL A 570 -11.91 25.84 9.26
N ILE A 571 -11.75 24.52 9.40
CA ILE A 571 -12.84 23.54 9.29
C ILE A 571 -12.98 22.83 10.63
N VAL A 572 -14.18 22.88 11.20
CA VAL A 572 -14.54 22.18 12.44
C VAL A 572 -15.87 21.45 12.30
N PRO A 573 -16.14 20.40 13.09
CA PRO A 573 -17.47 19.82 13.22
C PRO A 573 -18.52 20.88 13.58
N ALA A 574 -19.72 20.76 13.01
CA ALA A 574 -20.82 21.70 13.25
C ALA A 574 -21.48 21.53 14.64
N ASP A 575 -21.14 20.48 15.38
CA ASP A 575 -21.68 20.17 16.71
C ASP A 575 -21.14 21.07 17.84
N GLY A 576 -20.15 21.93 17.54
CA GLY A 576 -19.58 22.87 18.52
C GLY A 576 -18.65 22.22 19.55
N THR A 577 -18.17 20.99 19.30
CA THR A 577 -17.28 20.27 20.23
C THR A 577 -15.86 20.81 20.31
N ILE A 578 -15.44 21.63 19.34
CA ILE A 578 -14.08 22.17 19.25
C ILE A 578 -14.02 23.57 19.86
N ASP A 579 -13.15 23.74 20.85
CA ASP A 579 -12.86 25.05 21.43
C ASP A 579 -11.84 25.81 20.56
N LEU A 580 -12.29 26.91 19.96
CA LEU A 580 -11.48 27.81 19.14
C LEU A 580 -11.04 29.07 19.91
N SER A 581 -11.21 29.12 21.24
CA SER A 581 -10.87 30.29 22.05
C SER A 581 -9.41 30.73 21.89
N ASN A 582 -8.49 29.78 21.77
CA ASN A 582 -7.07 30.07 21.52
C ASN A 582 -6.81 30.61 20.11
N LEU A 583 -7.49 30.08 19.09
CA LEU A 583 -7.44 30.60 17.73
C LEU A 583 -7.95 32.05 17.70
N ASP A 584 -9.08 32.32 18.35
CA ASP A 584 -9.76 33.62 18.35
C ASP A 584 -8.96 34.75 19.01
N ARG A 585 -7.90 34.42 19.78
CA ARG A 585 -6.93 35.41 20.30
C ARG A 585 -6.10 36.05 19.19
N TRP A 586 -5.81 35.28 18.16
CA TRP A 586 -4.87 35.67 17.09
C TRP A 586 -5.59 35.95 15.78
N TYR A 587 -6.72 35.27 15.55
CA TYR A 587 -7.48 35.35 14.31
C TYR A 587 -8.88 35.90 14.55
N GLN A 588 -9.40 36.63 13.57
CA GLN A 588 -10.80 36.98 13.45
C GLN A 588 -11.46 36.01 12.46
N ARG A 589 -12.48 35.29 12.92
CA ARG A 589 -13.31 34.43 12.07
C ARG A 589 -14.44 35.23 11.43
N GLU A 590 -14.75 34.93 10.17
CA GLU A 590 -16.00 35.38 9.54
C GLU A 590 -17.20 34.60 10.10
N LYS A 591 -18.42 34.90 9.61
CA LYS A 591 -19.68 34.31 10.09
C LYS A 591 -19.70 32.75 10.08
N GLY A 592 -18.86 32.13 9.27
CA GLY A 592 -18.85 30.69 9.04
C GLY A 592 -19.94 30.26 8.06
N GLU A 593 -19.65 29.20 7.30
CA GLU A 593 -20.57 28.56 6.36
C GLU A 593 -20.81 27.13 6.79
N HIS A 594 -22.08 26.71 6.86
CA HIS A 594 -22.44 25.35 7.20
C HIS A 594 -22.43 24.45 5.95
N VAL A 595 -21.60 23.41 5.96
CA VAL A 595 -21.43 22.49 4.83
C VAL A 595 -21.47 21.05 5.34
N GLY A 596 -22.60 20.37 5.15
CA GLY A 596 -22.81 19.03 5.70
C GLY A 596 -22.66 19.04 7.22
N ASP A 597 -21.81 18.16 7.74
CA ASP A 597 -21.57 18.00 9.19
C ASP A 597 -20.51 19.00 9.74
N HIS A 598 -20.08 19.98 8.95
CA HIS A 598 -18.95 20.85 9.26
C HIS A 598 -19.27 22.35 9.09
N LEU A 599 -18.51 23.19 9.80
CA LEU A 599 -18.46 24.63 9.63
C LEU A 599 -17.13 25.02 8.97
N LEU A 600 -17.22 25.77 7.88
CA LEU A 600 -16.08 26.36 7.18
C LEU A 600 -16.00 27.85 7.50
N TYR A 601 -14.91 28.26 8.15
CA TYR A 601 -14.61 29.66 8.42
C TYR A 601 -13.49 30.14 7.51
N ARG A 602 -13.63 31.36 6.97
CA ARG A 602 -12.48 32.16 6.55
C ARG A 602 -11.96 32.93 7.76
N VAL A 603 -10.64 33.00 7.88
CA VAL A 603 -9.99 33.64 9.03
C VAL A 603 -8.94 34.64 8.56
N HIS A 604 -8.76 35.69 9.35
CA HIS A 604 -7.77 36.74 9.12
C HIS A 604 -7.00 36.99 10.41
N LEU A 605 -5.70 37.22 10.31
CA LEU A 605 -4.89 37.60 11.48
C LEU A 605 -5.41 38.93 12.03
N ARG A 606 -5.64 39.01 13.34
CA ARG A 606 -6.04 40.26 14.01
C ARG A 606 -4.90 41.26 13.91
N GLN A 607 -5.23 42.50 13.54
CA GLN A 607 -4.28 43.62 13.52
C GLN A 607 -3.70 43.86 14.91
#